data_AF-A0A9P9HXM3-F1
#
_entry.id   AF-A0A9P9HXM3-F1
#
_cell.length_a   1.000
_cell.length_b   1.000
_cell.length_c   1.000
_cell.angle_alpha   90.00
_cell.angle_beta   90.00
_cell.angle_gamma   90.00
#
_symmetry.space_group_name_H-M   'P 1'
#
loop_
_entity.id
_entity.type
_entity.pdbx_description
1 polymer ?
#
loop_
_entity_poly.entity_id
_entity_poly.type
_entity_poly.pdbx_seq_one_letter_code
_entity_poly.pdbx_strand_id
1 'polypeptide(L)'
;MSFAPALRLCARRVAAPALIRPSIAFSGARKLHSGPPRQDKPGKYAQTDPQIEVEYPEDHELPSSEPVAGTGGQYVKPTLPTFSLDGHVGIVTGGARGLGLVMGQGMVFSGSHLALVDMNKEEAEKQTSLLIEAFKKENPRARRTPKVTAHYADVSDPESVEACIAEVVKEHGKIDNLVTSAGFTENFEAVNYPIDRLRKLWAVNVDGTYLFATSVARHLMERKAPGSIVMIGSMSGAIVNVPQPQAPYNAAKAGVRHLAASLAVEWAHANIRVNCISPGYMLTALTQKILDDNPDLKAKWTSLIPQGKMGQPQDLMGPVAFLLSDASSYVTGADIRVDGGYTVT
;
A
#
# COMPACT_ATOMS: atom_id res chain seq x y z
N MET A 1 27.54 16.92 54.94
CA MET A 1 26.52 17.08 56.01
C MET A 1 25.36 16.17 55.62
N SER A 2 25.45 14.85 55.78
CA SER A 2 25.39 14.05 57.02
C SER A 2 24.14 14.36 57.85
N PHE A 3 23.36 13.44 58.41
CA PHE A 3 23.59 12.05 58.81
C PHE A 3 22.21 11.34 58.88
N ALA A 4 22.13 10.07 58.50
CA ALA A 4 21.25 9.10 59.17
C ALA A 4 21.98 8.59 60.44
N PRO A 5 21.33 7.96 61.45
CA PRO A 5 21.22 6.47 61.42
C PRO A 5 20.08 5.83 62.27
N ALA A 6 19.71 4.58 61.94
CA ALA A 6 19.79 3.32 62.75
C ALA A 6 18.45 2.83 63.37
N LEU A 7 17.88 1.66 63.04
CA LEU A 7 18.27 0.22 63.16
C LEU A 7 17.91 -0.46 64.51
N ARG A 8 17.06 -1.50 64.46
CA ARG A 8 17.22 -2.87 65.03
C ARG A 8 15.96 -3.72 64.75
N LEU A 9 16.05 -4.82 63.97
CA LEU A 9 16.30 -6.24 64.35
C LEU A 9 15.11 -6.90 65.09
N CYS A 10 14.66 -8.14 64.88
CA CYS A 10 15.14 -9.32 64.15
C CYS A 10 14.05 -10.42 64.25
N ALA A 11 13.88 -11.31 63.25
CA ALA A 11 13.55 -12.73 63.48
C ALA A 11 13.71 -13.56 62.20
N ARG A 12 14.61 -14.54 62.29
CA ARG A 12 14.99 -15.52 61.27
C ARG A 12 13.90 -16.60 61.11
N ARG A 13 13.68 -17.09 59.89
CA ARG A 13 13.51 -18.53 59.64
C ARG A 13 14.24 -18.93 58.35
N VAL A 14 15.07 -19.94 58.52
CA VAL A 14 15.89 -20.63 57.52
C VAL A 14 15.07 -21.82 57.00
N ALA A 15 15.00 -22.01 55.68
CA ALA A 15 14.60 -23.29 55.09
C ALA A 15 15.18 -23.46 53.67
N ALA A 16 16.15 -24.38 53.60
CA ALA A 16 16.67 -25.24 52.52
C ALA A 16 16.71 -24.79 51.04
N PRO A 17 17.81 -25.11 50.31
CA PRO A 17 17.88 -24.95 48.86
C PRO A 17 17.06 -26.05 48.16
N ALA A 18 16.19 -25.66 47.23
CA ALA A 18 15.47 -26.60 46.39
C ALA A 18 16.44 -27.30 45.43
N LEU A 19 16.49 -28.62 45.55
CA LEU A 19 17.27 -29.54 44.73
C LEU A 19 16.92 -29.39 43.24
N ILE A 20 17.95 -29.09 42.46
CA ILE A 20 17.95 -29.18 40.99
C ILE A 20 17.68 -30.64 40.61
N ARG A 21 16.55 -30.92 39.97
CA ARG A 21 16.33 -32.17 39.25
C ARG A 21 16.91 -32.05 37.83
N PRO A 22 17.69 -33.02 37.34
CA PRO A 22 18.13 -33.02 35.95
C PRO A 22 16.94 -33.48 35.08
N SER A 23 16.38 -32.56 34.29
CA SER A 23 15.48 -32.93 33.21
C SER A 23 16.30 -33.45 32.03
N ILE A 24 16.42 -34.78 31.99
CA ILE A 24 16.53 -35.66 30.80
C ILE A 24 16.92 -34.95 29.51
N ALA A 25 18.18 -35.13 29.09
CA ALA A 25 18.62 -34.88 27.74
C ALA A 25 17.87 -35.81 26.78
N PHE A 26 16.97 -35.26 25.96
CA PHE A 26 16.48 -35.96 24.78
C PHE A 26 17.59 -35.96 23.72
N SER A 27 18.47 -36.95 23.75
CA SER A 27 19.32 -37.30 22.60
C SER A 27 18.44 -37.97 21.54
N GLY A 28 17.75 -37.15 20.77
CA GLY A 28 16.95 -37.59 19.64
C GLY A 28 17.23 -36.70 18.44
N ALA A 29 18.47 -36.71 17.95
CA ALA A 29 18.77 -36.18 16.63
C ALA A 29 17.97 -37.01 15.60
N ARG A 30 16.78 -36.54 15.23
CA ARG A 30 16.15 -36.98 13.99
C ARG A 30 17.10 -36.55 12.89
N LYS A 31 17.75 -37.53 12.25
CA LYS A 31 18.45 -37.32 10.99
C LYS A 31 17.46 -36.66 10.04
N LEU A 32 17.70 -35.37 9.75
CA LEU A 32 17.15 -34.71 8.57
C LEU A 32 17.50 -35.60 7.38
N HIS A 33 16.51 -35.88 6.55
CA HIS A 33 16.60 -36.77 5.41
C HIS A 33 17.90 -36.53 4.61
N SER A 34 18.78 -37.53 4.59
CA SER A 34 19.93 -37.60 3.67
C SER A 34 19.50 -38.20 2.33
N GLY A 35 18.43 -37.65 1.74
CA GLY A 35 18.06 -37.95 0.37
C GLY A 35 18.85 -37.05 -0.59
N PRO A 36 19.08 -37.45 -1.85
CA PRO A 36 19.52 -36.51 -2.87
C PRO A 36 18.53 -35.34 -2.93
N PRO A 37 18.97 -34.10 -3.27
CA PRO A 37 18.08 -32.97 -3.43
C PRO A 37 16.93 -33.39 -4.34
N ARG A 38 15.69 -33.13 -3.90
CA ARG A 38 14.55 -33.31 -4.79
C ARG A 38 14.82 -32.44 -6.01
N GLN A 39 14.77 -33.04 -7.19
CA GLN A 39 14.57 -32.30 -8.44
C GLN A 39 13.13 -31.78 -8.40
N ASP A 40 12.90 -30.78 -7.56
CA ASP A 40 11.64 -30.06 -7.51
C ASP A 40 11.55 -29.25 -8.80
N LYS A 41 10.90 -29.83 -9.80
CA LYS A 41 10.44 -29.08 -10.96
C LYS A 41 9.57 -27.93 -10.44
N PRO A 42 9.71 -26.70 -10.97
CA PRO A 42 8.89 -25.57 -10.56
C PRO A 42 7.40 -25.92 -10.63
N GLY A 43 6.61 -25.27 -9.77
CA GLY A 43 5.19 -25.56 -9.57
C GLY A 43 4.40 -25.50 -10.87
N LYS A 44 4.07 -26.67 -11.43
CA LYS A 44 3.30 -26.89 -12.68
C LYS A 44 1.92 -26.21 -12.78
N TYR A 45 1.52 -25.44 -11.79
CA TYR A 45 0.20 -24.81 -11.67
C TYR A 45 0.24 -23.28 -11.79
N ALA A 46 1.43 -22.65 -11.92
CA ALA A 46 1.58 -21.20 -12.05
C ALA A 46 2.01 -20.74 -13.46
N GLN A 47 2.34 -21.66 -14.38
CA GLN A 47 2.76 -21.33 -15.75
C GLN A 47 1.56 -21.32 -16.70
N THR A 48 1.39 -20.21 -17.41
CA THR A 48 0.46 -20.08 -18.56
C THR A 48 1.12 -20.50 -19.88
N ASP A 49 2.46 -20.51 -19.94
CA ASP A 49 3.25 -20.97 -21.08
C ASP A 49 4.31 -22.00 -20.61
N PRO A 50 4.28 -23.24 -21.14
CA PRO A 50 5.29 -24.26 -20.81
C PRO A 50 6.71 -23.93 -21.30
N GLN A 51 6.90 -22.87 -22.11
CA GLN A 51 8.22 -22.38 -22.54
C GLN A 51 8.82 -21.33 -21.59
N ILE A 52 8.02 -20.71 -20.71
CA ILE A 52 8.50 -19.70 -19.76
C ILE A 52 8.87 -20.41 -18.46
N GLU A 53 10.13 -20.80 -18.33
CA GLU A 53 10.67 -21.35 -17.09
C GLU A 53 11.07 -20.20 -16.16
N VAL A 54 10.26 -19.94 -15.13
CA VAL A 54 10.68 -19.06 -14.03
C VAL A 54 11.56 -19.90 -13.14
N GLU A 55 12.88 -19.85 -13.36
CA GLU A 55 13.85 -20.43 -12.45
C GLU A 55 13.73 -19.67 -11.11
N TYR A 56 13.24 -20.38 -10.09
CA TYR A 56 13.41 -19.90 -8.73
C TYR A 56 14.90 -19.94 -8.41
N PRO A 57 15.42 -18.92 -7.68
CA PRO A 57 16.79 -18.98 -7.18
C PRO A 57 17.01 -20.29 -6.43
N GLU A 58 18.24 -20.79 -6.45
CA GLU A 58 18.60 -21.98 -5.66
C GLU A 58 18.23 -21.76 -4.19
N ASP A 59 17.98 -22.83 -3.42
CA ASP A 59 17.50 -22.72 -2.02
C ASP A 59 18.34 -21.76 -1.14
N HIS A 60 19.63 -21.63 -1.43
CA HIS A 60 20.57 -20.73 -0.73
C HIS A 60 20.50 -19.26 -1.17
N GLU A 61 19.88 -18.99 -2.32
CA GLU A 61 19.60 -17.67 -2.88
C GLU A 61 18.18 -17.20 -2.55
N LEU A 62 17.28 -18.11 -2.14
CA LEU A 62 15.97 -17.77 -1.60
C LEU A 62 16.11 -17.03 -0.25
N PRO A 63 15.17 -16.13 0.10
CA PRO A 63 15.15 -15.49 1.39
C PRO A 63 15.16 -16.53 2.52
N SER A 64 16.09 -16.39 3.47
CA SER A 64 16.17 -17.25 4.64
C SER A 64 14.80 -17.30 5.35
N SER A 65 14.25 -18.51 5.45
CA SER A 65 13.04 -18.82 6.19
C SER A 65 13.39 -19.58 7.47
N GLU A 66 14.44 -19.14 8.18
CA GLU A 66 14.72 -19.68 9.50
C GLU A 66 13.50 -19.47 10.41
N PRO A 67 12.92 -20.56 10.95
CA PRO A 67 11.79 -20.44 11.86
C PRO A 67 12.17 -19.53 13.01
N VAL A 68 11.34 -18.53 13.29
CA VAL A 68 11.55 -17.62 14.41
C VAL A 68 11.52 -18.45 15.70
N ALA A 69 12.69 -18.81 16.22
CA ALA A 69 12.84 -19.36 17.56
C ALA A 69 12.54 -18.20 18.51
N GLY A 70 11.47 -18.31 19.32
CA GLY A 70 10.91 -17.22 20.13
C GLY A 70 11.96 -16.20 20.59
N THR A 71 11.99 -15.05 19.92
CA THR A 71 13.08 -14.07 20.00
C THR A 71 12.94 -13.16 21.21
N GLY A 72 12.72 -13.73 22.38
CA GLY A 72 12.77 -13.00 23.65
C GLY A 72 14.19 -12.48 23.89
N GLY A 73 14.56 -11.36 23.24
CA GLY A 73 15.87 -10.73 23.38
C GLY A 73 16.55 -10.24 22.08
N GLN A 74 15.99 -10.47 20.89
CA GLN A 74 16.56 -9.91 19.66
C GLN A 74 16.06 -8.48 19.41
N TYR A 75 16.90 -7.64 18.79
CA TYR A 75 16.56 -6.27 18.42
C TYR A 75 15.59 -6.26 17.23
N VAL A 76 14.30 -6.43 17.51
CA VAL A 76 13.24 -6.21 16.53
C VAL A 76 12.89 -4.72 16.56
N LYS A 77 12.83 -4.06 15.39
CA LYS A 77 12.30 -2.69 15.31
C LYS A 77 10.91 -2.67 15.99
N PRO A 78 10.60 -1.70 16.88
CA PRO A 78 9.26 -1.58 17.41
C PRO A 78 8.25 -1.44 16.26
N THR A 79 7.04 -1.98 16.45
CA THR A 79 6.04 -2.08 15.37
C THR A 79 5.71 -0.75 14.71
N LEU A 80 5.47 0.32 15.49
CA LEU A 80 5.10 1.63 14.91
C LEU A 80 6.20 2.22 13.99
N PRO A 81 7.49 2.22 14.35
CA PRO A 81 8.58 2.56 13.43
C PRO A 81 8.60 1.81 12.09
N THR A 82 8.03 0.61 12.00
CA THR A 82 7.97 -0.14 10.71
C THR A 82 7.01 0.48 9.69
N PHE A 83 6.15 1.41 10.11
CA PHE A 83 5.26 2.18 9.21
C PHE A 83 5.95 3.40 8.58
N SER A 84 7.21 3.69 8.93
CA SER A 84 7.92 4.84 8.39
C SER A 84 8.24 4.65 6.90
N LEU A 85 8.09 5.72 6.13
CA LEU A 85 8.50 5.82 4.73
C LEU A 85 9.75 6.73 4.58
N ASP A 86 10.49 6.97 5.65
CA ASP A 86 11.68 7.80 5.57
C ASP A 86 12.69 7.21 4.58
N GLY A 87 13.35 8.08 3.82
CA GLY A 87 14.27 7.71 2.74
C GLY A 87 13.62 7.14 1.47
N HIS A 88 12.31 6.91 1.45
CA HIS A 88 11.61 6.41 0.26
C HIS A 88 11.17 7.54 -0.67
N VAL A 89 11.11 7.26 -1.97
CA VAL A 89 10.52 8.14 -2.98
C VAL A 89 9.28 7.48 -3.55
N GLY A 90 8.15 8.15 -3.41
CA GLY A 90 6.86 7.68 -3.91
C GLY A 90 6.31 8.52 -5.05
N ILE A 91 5.54 7.90 -5.93
CA ILE A 91 4.71 8.57 -6.94
C ILE A 91 3.24 8.42 -6.56
N VAL A 92 2.45 9.48 -6.71
CA VAL A 92 0.98 9.42 -6.65
C VAL A 92 0.39 10.02 -7.92
N THR A 93 -0.30 9.21 -8.71
CA THR A 93 -1.06 9.70 -9.88
C THR A 93 -2.44 10.21 -9.45
N GLY A 94 -2.97 11.23 -10.12
CA GLY A 94 -4.18 11.94 -9.67
C GLY A 94 -3.93 12.71 -8.36
N GLY A 95 -2.69 13.16 -8.16
CA GLY A 95 -2.21 13.72 -6.90
C GLY A 95 -2.59 15.17 -6.63
N ALA A 96 -3.18 15.90 -7.59
CA ALA A 96 -3.51 17.31 -7.40
C ALA A 96 -4.74 17.54 -6.53
N ARG A 97 -5.60 16.53 -6.33
CA ARG A 97 -6.86 16.69 -5.58
C ARG A 97 -7.38 15.37 -5.01
N GLY A 98 -8.45 15.47 -4.22
CA GLY A 98 -9.26 14.32 -3.81
C GLY A 98 -8.47 13.27 -3.02
N LEU A 99 -8.72 12.00 -3.31
CA LEU A 99 -8.14 10.89 -2.55
C LEU A 99 -6.63 10.75 -2.80
N GLY A 100 -6.17 10.96 -4.05
CA GLY A 100 -4.75 10.90 -4.41
C GLY A 100 -3.92 11.89 -3.57
N LEU A 101 -4.34 13.15 -3.53
CA LEU A 101 -3.69 14.16 -2.69
C LEU A 101 -3.61 13.74 -1.21
N VAL A 102 -4.71 13.21 -0.64
CA VAL A 102 -4.76 12.83 0.78
C VAL A 102 -3.90 11.60 1.08
N MET A 103 -3.82 10.64 0.16
CA MET A 103 -2.87 9.53 0.30
C MET A 103 -1.42 10.02 0.18
N GLY A 104 -1.13 10.94 -0.73
CA GLY A 104 0.16 11.61 -0.83
C GLY A 104 0.54 12.37 0.45
N GLN A 105 -0.41 13.04 1.10
CA GLN A 105 -0.21 13.64 2.41
C GLN A 105 0.18 12.57 3.44
N GLY A 106 -0.55 11.45 3.51
CA GLY A 106 -0.21 10.32 4.37
C GLY A 106 1.22 9.80 4.16
N MET A 107 1.68 9.75 2.90
CA MET A 107 3.05 9.36 2.57
C MET A 107 4.08 10.37 3.07
N VAL A 108 3.85 11.67 2.85
CA VAL A 108 4.77 12.75 3.28
C VAL A 108 4.84 12.85 4.80
N PHE A 109 3.70 12.79 5.50
CA PHE A 109 3.67 12.77 6.97
C PHE A 109 4.30 11.50 7.56
N SER A 110 4.41 10.43 6.77
CA SER A 110 5.15 9.21 7.15
C SER A 110 6.65 9.27 6.80
N GLY A 111 7.13 10.37 6.19
CA GLY A 111 8.55 10.63 5.89
C GLY A 111 8.96 10.46 4.43
N SER A 112 8.04 10.08 3.53
CA SER A 112 8.33 9.83 2.12
C SER A 112 8.61 11.12 1.36
N HIS A 113 9.60 11.09 0.48
CA HIS A 113 9.62 12.00 -0.67
C HIS A 113 8.46 11.65 -1.60
N LEU A 114 7.95 12.65 -2.31
CA LEU A 114 6.75 12.47 -3.12
C LEU A 114 6.84 13.22 -4.46
N ALA A 115 6.49 12.54 -5.53
CA ALA A 115 6.14 13.13 -6.80
C ALA A 115 4.61 13.07 -6.98
N LEU A 116 3.98 14.23 -6.98
CA LEU A 116 2.56 14.37 -7.33
C LEU A 116 2.44 14.44 -8.85
N VAL A 117 1.71 13.51 -9.44
CA VAL A 117 1.48 13.46 -10.89
C VAL A 117 0.01 13.74 -11.17
N ASP A 118 -0.26 14.71 -12.03
CA ASP A 118 -1.62 15.05 -12.45
C ASP A 118 -1.61 15.73 -13.83
N MET A 119 -2.74 15.68 -14.54
CA MET A 119 -2.89 16.48 -15.77
C MET A 119 -2.95 17.98 -15.46
N ASN A 120 -3.44 18.36 -14.28
CA ASN A 120 -3.40 19.74 -13.80
C ASN A 120 -2.13 19.98 -12.97
N LYS A 121 -1.02 20.23 -13.67
CA LYS A 121 0.29 20.47 -13.05
C LYS A 121 0.29 21.69 -12.13
N GLU A 122 -0.40 22.77 -12.51
CA GLU A 122 -0.47 24.01 -11.72
C GLU A 122 -1.10 23.76 -10.34
N GLU A 123 -2.19 22.99 -10.27
CA GLU A 123 -2.79 22.62 -8.99
C GLU A 123 -1.86 21.67 -8.21
N ALA A 124 -1.17 20.74 -8.87
CA ALA A 124 -0.18 19.87 -8.20
C ALA A 124 1.00 20.66 -7.61
N GLU A 125 1.48 21.72 -8.28
CA GLU A 125 2.54 22.62 -7.79
C GLU A 125 2.07 23.41 -6.55
N LYS A 126 0.84 23.91 -6.60
CA LYS A 126 0.22 24.57 -5.45
C LYS A 126 0.09 23.62 -4.26
N GLN A 127 -0.41 22.40 -4.48
CA GLN A 127 -0.56 21.41 -3.42
C GLN A 127 0.78 20.96 -2.84
N THR A 128 1.81 20.84 -3.68
CA THR A 128 3.19 20.60 -3.24
C THR A 128 3.64 21.64 -2.22
N SER A 129 3.43 22.92 -2.53
CA SER A 129 3.81 24.04 -1.65
C SER A 129 3.05 23.99 -0.31
N LEU A 130 1.73 23.80 -0.37
CA LEU A 130 0.87 23.71 0.81
C LEU A 130 1.24 22.50 1.70
N LEU A 131 1.55 21.36 1.10
CA LEU A 131 1.92 20.14 1.82
C LEU A 131 3.25 20.31 2.56
N ILE A 132 4.25 20.93 1.93
CA ILE A 132 5.53 21.22 2.60
C ILE A 132 5.34 22.22 3.75
N GLU A 133 4.53 23.26 3.56
CA GLU A 133 4.22 24.22 4.61
C GLU A 133 3.54 23.54 5.81
N ALA A 134 2.51 22.73 5.55
CA ALA A 134 1.82 21.96 6.58
C ALA A 134 2.76 20.99 7.31
N PHE A 135 3.60 20.25 6.57
CA PHE A 135 4.57 19.34 7.16
C PHE A 135 5.52 20.05 8.13
N LYS A 136 6.09 21.19 7.72
CA LYS A 136 7.00 21.98 8.55
C LYS A 136 6.32 22.53 9.80
N LYS A 137 5.07 22.99 9.66
CA LYS A 137 4.27 23.52 10.76
C LYS A 137 3.93 22.46 11.80
N GLU A 138 3.52 21.28 11.36
CA GLU A 138 3.10 20.19 12.24
C GLU A 138 4.30 19.40 12.81
N ASN A 139 5.44 19.42 12.13
CA ASN A 139 6.65 18.68 12.52
C ASN A 139 7.87 19.60 12.69
N PRO A 140 7.84 20.59 13.60
CA PRO A 140 8.91 21.57 13.77
C PRO A 140 10.25 20.96 14.23
N ARG A 141 10.24 19.71 14.72
CA ARG A 141 11.42 18.96 15.16
C ARG A 141 11.82 17.84 14.18
N ALA A 142 11.21 17.78 13.00
CA ALA A 142 11.59 16.80 11.99
C ALA A 142 13.06 16.98 11.62
N ARG A 143 13.83 15.89 11.66
CA ARG A 143 15.26 15.90 11.26
C ARG A 143 15.44 16.24 9.79
N ARG A 144 14.42 15.96 8.97
CA ARG A 144 14.42 16.13 7.52
C ARG A 144 13.04 16.57 7.06
N THR A 145 13.00 17.53 6.15
CA THR A 145 11.78 17.86 5.41
C THR A 145 11.75 16.99 4.14
N PRO A 146 10.67 16.24 3.87
CA PRO A 146 10.55 15.53 2.61
C PRO A 146 10.55 16.48 1.43
N LYS A 147 11.31 16.15 0.37
CA LYS A 147 11.16 16.74 -0.96
C LYS A 147 9.83 16.29 -1.59
N VAL A 148 9.01 17.26 -2.02
CA VAL A 148 7.79 17.03 -2.79
C VAL A 148 7.91 17.80 -4.10
N THR A 149 7.61 17.18 -5.23
CA THR A 149 7.59 17.84 -6.56
C THR A 149 6.35 17.48 -7.36
N ALA A 150 6.03 18.30 -8.36
CA ALA A 150 4.83 18.18 -9.18
C ALA A 150 5.18 17.93 -10.63
N HIS A 151 4.51 16.95 -11.24
CA HIS A 151 4.78 16.46 -12.58
C HIS A 151 3.49 16.37 -13.39
N TYR A 152 3.62 16.56 -14.69
CA TYR A 152 2.52 16.37 -15.63
C TYR A 152 2.54 14.95 -16.18
N ALA A 153 1.38 14.30 -16.24
CA ALA A 153 1.17 13.18 -17.14
C ALA A 153 -0.32 13.01 -17.49
N ASP A 154 -0.62 12.72 -18.76
CA ASP A 154 -1.84 11.97 -19.08
C ASP A 154 -1.52 10.49 -18.84
N VAL A 155 -2.10 9.91 -17.79
CA VAL A 155 -1.85 8.51 -17.43
C VAL A 155 -2.25 7.53 -18.54
N SER A 156 -3.14 7.93 -19.46
CA SER A 156 -3.58 7.09 -20.58
C SER A 156 -2.65 7.14 -21.80
N ASP A 157 -1.58 7.94 -21.75
CA ASP A 157 -0.60 8.07 -22.84
C ASP A 157 0.77 7.48 -22.43
N PRO A 158 1.21 6.37 -23.05
CA PRO A 158 2.49 5.75 -22.74
C PRO A 158 3.70 6.68 -22.84
N GLU A 159 3.74 7.58 -23.83
CA GLU A 159 4.87 8.50 -24.00
C GLU A 159 4.90 9.54 -22.88
N SER A 160 3.72 10.05 -22.50
CA SER A 160 3.57 10.95 -21.35
C SER A 160 3.99 10.29 -20.03
N VAL A 161 3.68 9.00 -19.85
CA VAL A 161 4.07 8.23 -18.65
C VAL A 161 5.59 8.09 -18.58
N GLU A 162 6.24 7.63 -19.65
CA GLU A 162 7.69 7.43 -19.68
C GLU A 162 8.46 8.75 -19.47
N ALA A 163 8.00 9.84 -20.08
CA ALA A 163 8.57 11.17 -19.86
C ALA A 163 8.47 11.59 -18.38
N CYS A 164 7.30 11.39 -17.76
CA CYS A 164 7.09 11.68 -16.34
C CYS A 164 8.00 10.84 -15.43
N ILE A 165 8.13 9.53 -15.69
CA ILE A 165 9.02 8.65 -14.91
C ILE A 165 10.47 9.14 -15.00
N ALA A 166 10.94 9.50 -16.19
CA ALA A 166 12.29 10.04 -16.39
C ALA A 166 12.51 11.35 -15.62
N GLU A 167 11.53 12.26 -15.61
CA GLU A 167 11.58 13.50 -14.83
C GLU A 167 11.65 13.24 -13.32
N VAL A 168 10.82 12.33 -12.81
CA VAL A 168 10.83 11.95 -11.39
C VAL A 168 12.18 11.35 -10.99
N VAL A 169 12.72 10.42 -11.78
CA VAL A 169 14.04 9.82 -11.53
C VAL A 169 15.14 10.87 -11.57
N LYS A 170 15.10 11.81 -12.52
CA LYS A 170 16.07 12.92 -12.59
C LYS A 170 16.03 13.80 -11.33
N GLU A 171 14.84 14.08 -10.81
CA GLU A 171 14.70 14.97 -9.65
C GLU A 171 14.97 14.29 -8.31
N HIS A 172 14.53 13.05 -8.14
CA HIS A 172 14.60 12.34 -6.85
C HIS A 172 15.71 11.28 -6.79
N GLY A 173 16.29 10.95 -7.94
CA GLY A 173 17.35 9.94 -8.10
C GLY A 173 16.85 8.50 -8.18
N LYS A 174 15.62 8.23 -7.73
CA LYS A 174 15.02 6.90 -7.66
C LYS A 174 13.50 6.95 -7.46
N ILE A 175 12.83 5.82 -7.68
CA ILE A 175 11.45 5.56 -7.28
C ILE A 175 11.44 4.26 -6.48
N ASP A 176 10.77 4.25 -5.33
CA ASP A 176 10.60 3.07 -4.46
C ASP A 176 9.13 2.64 -4.37
N ASN A 177 8.19 3.61 -4.41
CA ASN A 177 6.77 3.39 -4.16
C ASN A 177 5.87 4.02 -5.23
N LEU A 178 4.70 3.42 -5.49
CA LEU A 178 3.70 3.97 -6.42
C LEU A 178 2.29 3.84 -5.85
N VAL A 179 1.48 4.89 -6.03
CA VAL A 179 0.02 4.86 -5.83
C VAL A 179 -0.68 5.29 -7.12
N THR A 180 -1.43 4.38 -7.74
CA THR A 180 -2.23 4.68 -8.94
C THR A 180 -3.64 5.16 -8.55
N SER A 181 -3.78 6.46 -8.30
CA SER A 181 -5.06 7.06 -7.86
C SER A 181 -5.78 7.85 -8.96
N ALA A 182 -5.14 8.11 -10.11
CA ALA A 182 -5.81 8.73 -11.24
C ALA A 182 -7.00 7.87 -11.70
N GLY A 183 -8.16 8.50 -11.88
CA GLY A 183 -9.38 7.79 -12.20
C GLY A 183 -10.58 8.71 -12.11
N PHE A 184 -11.64 8.33 -12.83
CA PHE A 184 -12.91 9.03 -12.79
C PHE A 184 -14.05 8.03 -12.98
N THR A 185 -15.25 8.45 -12.55
CA THR A 185 -16.51 7.73 -12.74
C THR A 185 -17.51 8.65 -13.41
N GLU A 186 -18.40 8.09 -14.21
CA GLU A 186 -19.55 8.76 -14.80
C GLU A 186 -20.76 7.83 -14.74
N ASN A 187 -21.93 8.42 -14.53
CA ASN A 187 -23.17 7.68 -14.45
C ASN A 187 -23.94 7.81 -15.76
N PHE A 188 -24.10 6.70 -16.47
CA PHE A 188 -24.97 6.57 -17.64
C PHE A 188 -25.71 5.25 -17.55
N GLU A 189 -26.96 5.23 -18.01
CA GLU A 189 -27.64 3.96 -18.28
C GLU A 189 -26.82 3.14 -19.29
N ALA A 190 -26.71 1.84 -19.07
CA ALA A 190 -25.80 0.99 -19.84
C ALA A 190 -26.07 1.05 -21.36
N VAL A 191 -27.33 1.13 -21.77
CA VAL A 191 -27.74 1.23 -23.18
C VAL A 191 -27.45 2.60 -23.82
N ASN A 192 -27.20 3.62 -23.00
CA ASN A 192 -26.97 5.01 -23.42
C ASN A 192 -25.55 5.48 -23.11
N TYR A 193 -24.65 4.60 -22.69
CA TYR A 193 -23.27 4.97 -22.34
C TYR A 193 -22.49 5.34 -23.62
N PRO A 194 -21.99 6.59 -23.76
CA PRO A 194 -21.24 6.98 -24.95
C PRO A 194 -19.92 6.20 -25.08
N ILE A 195 -19.66 5.61 -26.25
CA ILE A 195 -18.52 4.70 -26.46
C ILE A 195 -17.17 5.41 -26.28
N ASP A 196 -17.05 6.67 -26.67
CA ASP A 196 -15.86 7.50 -26.45
C ASP A 196 -15.59 7.72 -24.96
N ARG A 197 -16.63 7.98 -24.17
CA ARG A 197 -16.55 8.10 -22.71
C ARG A 197 -16.17 6.78 -22.05
N LEU A 198 -16.73 5.66 -22.51
CA LEU A 198 -16.38 4.33 -22.03
C LEU A 198 -14.90 4.03 -22.28
N ARG A 199 -14.42 4.29 -23.50
CA ARG A 199 -13.01 4.11 -23.86
C ARG A 199 -12.09 4.99 -23.03
N LYS A 200 -12.43 6.28 -22.82
CA LYS A 200 -11.62 7.16 -21.95
C LYS A 200 -11.64 6.70 -20.50
N LEU A 201 -12.78 6.20 -20.00
CA LEU A 201 -12.88 5.66 -18.65
C LEU A 201 -11.93 4.47 -18.48
N TRP A 202 -11.92 3.54 -19.42
CA TRP A 202 -11.01 2.39 -19.41
C TRP A 202 -9.55 2.82 -19.50
N ALA A 203 -9.23 3.68 -20.48
CA ALA A 203 -7.88 4.16 -20.72
C ALA A 203 -7.26 4.85 -19.50
N VAL A 204 -8.05 5.61 -18.75
CA VAL A 204 -7.55 6.28 -17.53
C VAL A 204 -7.49 5.33 -16.34
N ASN A 205 -8.58 4.59 -16.05
CA ASN A 205 -8.66 3.80 -14.81
C ASN A 205 -7.84 2.50 -14.88
N VAL A 206 -7.85 1.81 -16.03
CA VAL A 206 -7.20 0.50 -16.21
C VAL A 206 -5.85 0.66 -16.88
N ASP A 207 -5.83 1.17 -18.12
CA ASP A 207 -4.59 1.25 -18.89
C ASP A 207 -3.59 2.18 -18.20
N GLY A 208 -4.02 3.34 -17.71
CA GLY A 208 -3.14 4.26 -16.98
C GLY A 208 -2.63 3.72 -15.65
N THR A 209 -3.37 2.84 -14.98
CA THR A 209 -2.85 2.08 -13.82
C THR A 209 -1.76 1.11 -14.26
N TYR A 210 -1.98 0.36 -15.34
CA TYR A 210 -1.03 -0.60 -15.88
C TYR A 210 0.27 0.07 -16.37
N LEU A 211 0.15 1.16 -17.14
CA LEU A 211 1.30 1.89 -17.69
C LEU A 211 2.22 2.39 -16.58
N PHE A 212 1.70 3.12 -15.60
CA PHE A 212 2.52 3.58 -14.46
C PHE A 212 3.11 2.42 -13.66
N ALA A 213 2.34 1.36 -13.41
CA ALA A 213 2.81 0.21 -12.64
C ALA A 213 3.98 -0.50 -13.35
N THR A 214 3.87 -0.73 -14.65
CA THR A 214 4.93 -1.40 -15.43
C THR A 214 6.18 -0.53 -15.58
N SER A 215 6.06 0.78 -15.77
CA SER A 215 7.22 1.67 -15.84
C SER A 215 7.96 1.76 -14.50
N VAL A 216 7.23 1.84 -13.37
CA VAL A 216 7.86 1.81 -12.03
C VAL A 216 8.47 0.43 -11.73
N ALA A 217 7.79 -0.66 -12.05
CA ALA A 217 8.33 -2.01 -11.86
C ALA A 217 9.61 -2.22 -12.68
N ARG A 218 9.65 -1.76 -13.94
CA ARG A 218 10.86 -1.79 -14.78
C ARG A 218 12.02 -1.04 -14.12
N HIS A 219 11.77 0.19 -13.64
CA HIS A 219 12.77 0.96 -12.91
C HIS A 219 13.31 0.22 -11.68
N LEU A 220 12.43 -0.39 -10.87
CA LEU A 220 12.78 -1.16 -9.67
C LEU A 220 13.63 -2.40 -10.01
N MET A 221 13.26 -3.14 -11.05
CA MET A 221 13.98 -4.32 -11.51
C MET A 221 15.36 -3.95 -12.08
N GLU A 222 15.46 -2.89 -12.89
CA GLU A 222 16.73 -2.41 -13.47
C GLU A 222 17.75 -2.04 -12.40
N ARG A 223 17.30 -1.42 -11.30
CA ARG A 223 18.15 -1.06 -10.16
C ARG A 223 18.29 -2.17 -9.12
N LYS A 224 17.67 -3.34 -9.34
CA LYS A 224 17.64 -4.48 -8.41
C LYS A 224 17.20 -4.09 -7.00
N ALA A 225 16.15 -3.28 -6.89
CA ALA A 225 15.62 -2.81 -5.62
C ALA A 225 14.20 -3.34 -5.36
N PRO A 226 13.84 -3.62 -4.10
CA PRO A 226 12.46 -3.90 -3.74
C PRO A 226 11.61 -2.65 -3.90
N GLY A 227 10.30 -2.82 -3.97
CA GLY A 227 9.36 -1.71 -3.98
C GLY A 227 7.95 -2.10 -3.62
N SER A 228 7.08 -1.10 -3.51
CA SER A 228 5.67 -1.32 -3.19
C SER A 228 4.74 -0.48 -4.04
N ILE A 229 3.74 -1.13 -4.62
CA ILE A 229 2.74 -0.53 -5.49
C ILE A 229 1.37 -0.71 -4.84
N VAL A 230 0.61 0.38 -4.77
CA VAL A 230 -0.77 0.40 -4.29
C VAL A 230 -1.66 0.90 -5.42
N MET A 231 -2.58 0.05 -5.85
CA MET A 231 -3.59 0.41 -6.85
C MET A 231 -4.89 0.83 -6.18
N ILE A 232 -5.50 1.91 -6.65
CA ILE A 232 -6.79 2.35 -6.11
C ILE A 232 -7.93 1.70 -6.88
N GLY A 233 -8.44 0.62 -6.29
CA GLY A 233 -9.67 -0.05 -6.70
C GLY A 233 -10.90 0.76 -6.28
N SER A 234 -11.93 0.06 -5.84
CA SER A 234 -13.17 0.63 -5.29
C SER A 234 -14.02 -0.51 -4.75
N MET A 235 -14.87 -0.24 -3.74
CA MET A 235 -15.96 -1.15 -3.40
C MET A 235 -16.81 -1.52 -4.65
N SER A 236 -16.94 -0.60 -5.61
CA SER A 236 -17.66 -0.79 -6.88
C SER A 236 -17.03 -1.87 -7.77
N GLY A 237 -15.77 -2.22 -7.53
CA GLY A 237 -15.13 -3.36 -8.19
C GLY A 237 -15.46 -4.71 -7.53
N ALA A 238 -16.13 -4.72 -6.38
CA ALA A 238 -16.53 -5.91 -5.62
C ALA A 238 -18.03 -6.16 -5.62
N ILE A 239 -18.83 -5.11 -5.81
CA ILE A 239 -20.29 -5.14 -5.72
C ILE A 239 -20.92 -4.26 -6.80
N VAL A 240 -22.24 -4.32 -6.92
CA VAL A 240 -23.01 -3.36 -7.72
C VAL A 240 -23.62 -2.31 -6.79
N ASN A 241 -23.24 -1.05 -6.98
CA ASN A 241 -23.84 0.05 -6.23
C ASN A 241 -25.24 0.38 -6.78
N VAL A 242 -26.24 0.37 -5.90
CA VAL A 242 -27.62 0.74 -6.24
C VAL A 242 -27.96 2.05 -5.53
N PRO A 243 -28.55 3.05 -6.23
CA PRO A 243 -29.13 2.99 -7.57
C PRO A 243 -28.23 3.52 -8.70
N GLN A 244 -26.91 3.56 -8.56
CA GLN A 244 -26.03 4.23 -9.53
C GLN A 244 -25.82 3.41 -10.82
N PRO A 245 -26.18 3.93 -12.00
CA PRO A 245 -25.89 3.28 -13.27
C PRO A 245 -24.45 3.59 -13.72
N GLN A 246 -23.50 2.72 -13.36
CA GLN A 246 -22.05 2.93 -13.61
C GLN A 246 -21.33 1.62 -14.00
N ALA A 247 -21.97 0.76 -14.79
CA ALA A 247 -21.45 -0.57 -15.11
C ALA A 247 -20.00 -0.58 -15.65
N PRO A 248 -19.58 0.32 -16.57
CA PRO A 248 -18.18 0.38 -17.01
C PRO A 248 -17.18 0.75 -15.91
N TYR A 249 -17.56 1.61 -14.95
CA TYR A 249 -16.71 1.94 -13.82
C TYR A 249 -16.51 0.73 -12.90
N ASN A 250 -17.59 0.01 -12.59
CA ASN A 250 -17.51 -1.20 -11.78
C ASN A 250 -16.61 -2.25 -12.43
N ALA A 251 -16.76 -2.47 -13.74
CA ALA A 251 -15.91 -3.37 -14.52
C ALA A 251 -14.44 -2.93 -14.50
N ALA A 252 -14.16 -1.65 -14.74
CA ALA A 252 -12.80 -1.10 -14.70
C ALA A 252 -12.15 -1.28 -13.32
N LYS A 253 -12.87 -1.00 -12.22
CA LYS A 253 -12.35 -1.16 -10.86
C LYS A 253 -12.23 -2.63 -10.43
N ALA A 254 -13.06 -3.53 -10.95
CA ALA A 254 -12.85 -4.97 -10.82
C ALA A 254 -11.55 -5.40 -11.55
N GLY A 255 -11.33 -4.87 -12.76
CA GLY A 255 -10.10 -5.05 -13.52
C GLY A 255 -8.87 -4.59 -12.77
N VAL A 256 -8.88 -3.39 -12.17
CA VAL A 256 -7.77 -2.87 -11.34
C VAL A 256 -7.50 -3.76 -10.13
N ARG A 257 -8.53 -4.22 -9.42
CA ARG A 257 -8.38 -5.13 -8.26
C ARG A 257 -7.71 -6.44 -8.68
N HIS A 258 -8.15 -7.02 -9.78
CA HIS A 258 -7.57 -8.27 -10.28
C HIS A 258 -6.17 -8.06 -10.85
N LEU A 259 -5.92 -6.94 -11.52
CA LEU A 259 -4.61 -6.54 -12.01
C LEU A 259 -3.58 -6.47 -10.88
N ALA A 260 -3.94 -5.88 -9.74
CA ALA A 260 -3.06 -5.86 -8.57
C ALA A 260 -2.67 -7.28 -8.10
N ALA A 261 -3.63 -8.21 -8.08
CA ALA A 261 -3.38 -9.60 -7.70
C ALA A 261 -2.50 -10.34 -8.72
N SER A 262 -2.69 -10.13 -10.03
CA SER A 262 -1.86 -10.72 -11.07
C SER A 262 -0.42 -10.23 -10.98
N LEU A 263 -0.23 -8.91 -10.90
CA LEU A 263 1.10 -8.30 -10.84
C LEU A 263 1.84 -8.62 -9.53
N ALA A 264 1.12 -8.86 -8.44
CA ALA A 264 1.69 -9.36 -7.20
C ALA A 264 2.36 -10.72 -7.36
N VAL A 265 1.80 -11.60 -8.20
CA VAL A 265 2.38 -12.92 -8.51
C VAL A 265 3.53 -12.77 -9.50
N GLU A 266 3.33 -12.02 -10.58
CA GLU A 266 4.34 -11.84 -11.62
C GLU A 266 5.64 -11.21 -11.10
N TRP A 267 5.56 -10.26 -10.16
CA TRP A 267 6.72 -9.51 -9.67
C TRP A 267 7.23 -9.93 -8.30
N ALA A 268 6.69 -11.01 -7.73
CA ALA A 268 7.15 -11.56 -6.45
C ALA A 268 8.65 -11.88 -6.46
N HIS A 269 9.16 -12.43 -7.57
CA HIS A 269 10.58 -12.76 -7.74
C HIS A 269 11.51 -11.54 -7.64
N ALA A 270 11.01 -10.33 -7.91
CA ALA A 270 11.75 -9.07 -7.84
C ALA A 270 11.59 -8.35 -6.49
N ASN A 271 10.93 -8.96 -5.50
CA ASN A 271 10.57 -8.35 -4.23
C ASN A 271 9.78 -7.03 -4.39
N ILE A 272 8.90 -7.01 -5.39
CA ILE A 272 7.96 -5.92 -5.64
C ILE A 272 6.59 -6.37 -5.18
N ARG A 273 6.03 -5.68 -4.19
CA ARG A 273 4.70 -5.97 -3.67
C ARG A 273 3.67 -5.13 -4.42
N VAL A 274 2.56 -5.74 -4.79
CA VAL A 274 1.44 -5.05 -5.43
C VAL A 274 0.18 -5.32 -4.64
N ASN A 275 -0.46 -4.28 -4.12
CA ASN A 275 -1.68 -4.39 -3.34
C ASN A 275 -2.73 -3.41 -3.85
N CYS A 276 -3.97 -3.58 -3.44
CA CYS A 276 -5.09 -2.73 -3.77
C CYS A 276 -5.69 -2.12 -2.49
N ILE A 277 -6.11 -0.86 -2.59
CA ILE A 277 -7.03 -0.25 -1.64
C ILE A 277 -8.35 -0.02 -2.38
N SER A 278 -9.45 -0.48 -1.79
CA SER A 278 -10.81 -0.29 -2.30
C SER A 278 -11.62 0.60 -1.37
N PRO A 279 -11.65 1.94 -1.61
CA PRO A 279 -12.47 2.86 -0.84
C PRO A 279 -13.97 2.61 -1.05
N GLY A 280 -14.75 2.90 -0.01
CA GLY A 280 -16.20 3.05 -0.09
C GLY A 280 -16.62 4.47 -0.48
N TYR A 281 -17.80 4.90 -0.03
CA TYR A 281 -18.22 6.30 -0.18
C TYR A 281 -17.37 7.20 0.71
N MET A 282 -16.56 8.04 0.07
CA MET A 282 -15.67 9.00 0.73
C MET A 282 -16.19 10.42 0.58
N LEU A 283 -16.19 11.17 1.69
CA LEU A 283 -16.66 12.55 1.75
C LEU A 283 -15.61 13.54 1.18
N THR A 284 -15.37 13.44 -0.12
CA THR A 284 -14.52 14.41 -0.84
C THR A 284 -15.27 15.72 -1.08
N ALA A 285 -14.56 16.80 -1.43
CA ALA A 285 -15.19 18.08 -1.77
C ALA A 285 -16.23 17.97 -2.90
N LEU A 286 -15.97 17.14 -3.92
CA LEU A 286 -16.91 16.88 -5.01
C LEU A 286 -18.14 16.12 -4.51
N THR A 287 -17.93 15.08 -3.71
CA THR A 287 -19.01 14.26 -3.16
C THR A 287 -19.88 15.07 -2.21
N GLN A 288 -19.27 15.88 -1.33
CA GLN A 288 -19.97 16.77 -0.41
C GLN A 288 -20.92 17.70 -1.16
N LYS A 289 -20.44 18.36 -2.23
CA LYS A 289 -21.29 19.22 -3.07
C LYS A 289 -22.49 18.48 -3.65
N ILE A 290 -22.29 17.28 -4.21
CA ILE A 290 -23.38 16.46 -4.75
C ILE A 290 -24.41 16.09 -3.68
N LEU A 291 -23.95 15.77 -2.47
CA LEU A 291 -24.81 15.35 -1.36
C LEU A 291 -25.56 16.52 -0.72
N ASP A 292 -24.98 17.72 -0.73
CA ASP A 292 -25.67 18.93 -0.28
C ASP A 292 -26.85 19.28 -1.20
N ASP A 293 -26.69 19.04 -2.51
CA ASP A 293 -27.76 19.18 -3.49
C ASP A 293 -28.77 18.01 -3.47
N ASN A 294 -28.45 16.88 -2.81
CA ASN A 294 -29.25 15.66 -2.79
C ASN A 294 -29.30 15.00 -1.39
N PRO A 295 -30.00 15.60 -0.41
CA PRO A 295 -30.02 15.10 0.97
C PRO A 295 -30.55 13.68 1.12
N ASP A 296 -31.52 13.28 0.30
CA ASP A 296 -32.07 11.91 0.30
C ASP A 296 -31.03 10.88 -0.14
N LEU A 297 -30.17 11.24 -1.10
CA LEU A 297 -29.07 10.39 -1.55
C LEU A 297 -28.05 10.18 -0.42
N LYS A 298 -27.74 11.25 0.32
CA LYS A 298 -26.86 11.18 1.50
C LYS A 298 -27.43 10.25 2.58
N ALA A 299 -28.71 10.39 2.90
CA ALA A 299 -29.38 9.53 3.87
C ALA A 299 -29.37 8.06 3.42
N LYS A 300 -29.68 7.81 2.14
CA LYS A 300 -29.68 6.46 1.55
C LYS A 300 -28.30 5.82 1.53
N TRP A 301 -27.25 6.54 1.17
CA TRP A 301 -25.89 5.97 1.18
C TRP A 301 -25.43 5.68 2.59
N THR A 302 -25.71 6.61 3.51
CA THR A 302 -25.31 6.46 4.92
C THR A 302 -26.01 5.28 5.59
N SER A 303 -27.30 5.04 5.28
CA SER A 303 -28.05 3.91 5.86
C SER A 303 -27.54 2.54 5.40
N LEU A 304 -26.81 2.47 4.29
CA LEU A 304 -26.20 1.25 3.77
C LEU A 304 -24.78 1.00 4.32
N ILE A 305 -24.21 1.94 5.07
CA ILE A 305 -22.88 1.80 5.67
C ILE A 305 -23.03 1.35 7.14
N PRO A 306 -22.52 0.17 7.55
CA PRO A 306 -22.61 -0.31 8.93
C PRO A 306 -22.04 0.64 9.99
N GLN A 307 -20.94 1.34 9.68
CA GLN A 307 -20.40 2.38 10.59
C GLN A 307 -21.30 3.63 10.70
N GLY A 308 -22.39 3.72 9.94
CA GLY A 308 -23.36 4.80 10.01
C GLY A 308 -22.85 6.15 9.49
N LYS A 309 -21.74 6.17 8.77
CA LYS A 309 -21.11 7.38 8.23
C LYS A 309 -20.31 7.09 6.96
N MET A 310 -20.17 8.10 6.10
CA MET A 310 -19.20 8.06 5.01
C MET A 310 -17.77 8.14 5.56
N GLY A 311 -16.83 7.52 4.85
CA GLY A 311 -15.42 7.63 5.16
C GLY A 311 -14.93 9.06 4.92
N GLN A 312 -13.99 9.50 5.73
CA GLN A 312 -13.22 10.70 5.46
C GLN A 312 -12.04 10.33 4.55
N PRO A 313 -11.62 11.18 3.60
CA PRO A 313 -10.43 10.91 2.80
C PRO A 313 -9.19 10.52 3.64
N GLN A 314 -9.06 11.10 4.84
CA GLN A 314 -7.98 10.84 5.80
C GLN A 314 -7.95 9.38 6.29
N ASP A 315 -9.08 8.66 6.24
CA ASP A 315 -9.15 7.23 6.58
C ASP A 315 -8.28 6.36 5.63
N LEU A 316 -7.83 6.91 4.50
CA LEU A 316 -6.92 6.25 3.56
C LEU A 316 -5.43 6.45 3.89
N MET A 317 -5.07 7.42 4.75
CA MET A 317 -3.66 7.70 5.07
C MET A 317 -2.98 6.53 5.78
N GLY A 318 -3.68 5.88 6.72
CA GLY A 318 -3.17 4.72 7.44
C GLY A 318 -2.95 3.51 6.51
N PRO A 319 -3.98 3.07 5.76
CA PRO A 319 -3.86 1.96 4.81
C PRO A 319 -2.76 2.16 3.76
N VAL A 320 -2.62 3.36 3.18
CA VAL A 320 -1.56 3.59 2.18
C VAL A 320 -0.17 3.55 2.82
N ALA A 321 0.03 4.14 3.99
CA ALA A 321 1.30 4.09 4.70
C ALA A 321 1.66 2.66 5.12
N PHE A 322 0.68 1.89 5.59
CA PHE A 322 0.84 0.46 5.89
C PHE A 322 1.34 -0.32 4.67
N LEU A 323 0.60 -0.24 3.55
CA LEU A 323 0.91 -1.03 2.37
C LEU A 323 2.24 -0.65 1.72
N LEU A 324 2.69 0.61 1.84
CA LEU A 324 3.95 1.08 1.27
C LEU A 324 5.19 0.88 2.17
N SER A 325 5.01 0.45 3.42
CA SER A 325 6.10 0.34 4.40
C SER A 325 6.49 -1.10 4.75
N ASP A 326 7.58 -1.27 5.49
CA ASP A 326 8.07 -2.56 5.98
C ASP A 326 7.05 -3.29 6.87
N ALA A 327 6.08 -2.56 7.45
CA ALA A 327 4.98 -3.11 8.23
C ALA A 327 4.14 -4.14 7.45
N SER A 328 4.15 -4.07 6.11
CA SER A 328 3.42 -4.97 5.21
C SER A 328 4.36 -5.79 4.31
N SER A 329 5.60 -6.01 4.74
CA SER A 329 6.65 -6.72 3.96
C SER A 329 6.27 -8.10 3.44
N TYR A 330 5.28 -8.77 4.04
CA TYR A 330 4.76 -10.07 3.57
C TYR A 330 3.31 -10.00 3.04
N VAL A 331 2.81 -8.79 2.77
CA VAL A 331 1.47 -8.55 2.19
C VAL A 331 1.64 -8.16 0.73
N THR A 332 1.19 -9.02 -0.17
CA THR A 332 1.12 -8.79 -1.63
C THR A 332 -0.13 -9.46 -2.19
N GLY A 333 -0.75 -8.87 -3.20
CA GLY A 333 -2.02 -9.32 -3.80
C GLY A 333 -3.26 -9.06 -2.96
N ALA A 334 -3.15 -8.31 -1.86
CA ALA A 334 -4.28 -8.02 -0.96
C ALA A 334 -5.14 -6.87 -1.50
N ASP A 335 -6.44 -6.92 -1.21
CA ASP A 335 -7.39 -5.82 -1.39
C ASP A 335 -7.89 -5.33 -0.03
N ILE A 336 -7.39 -4.18 0.43
CA ILE A 336 -7.84 -3.55 1.68
C ILE A 336 -9.07 -2.71 1.38
N ARG A 337 -10.23 -3.19 1.85
CA ARG A 337 -11.48 -2.44 1.78
C ARG A 337 -11.54 -1.39 2.89
N VAL A 338 -11.75 -0.13 2.50
CA VAL A 338 -11.92 1.01 3.41
C VAL A 338 -13.30 1.61 3.15
N ASP A 339 -14.34 0.88 3.56
CA ASP A 339 -15.73 1.14 3.14
C ASP A 339 -16.74 1.19 4.30
N GLY A 340 -16.26 1.21 5.54
CA GLY A 340 -17.14 1.21 6.72
C GLY A 340 -18.00 -0.05 6.87
N GLY A 341 -17.62 -1.15 6.23
CA GLY A 341 -18.35 -2.42 6.22
C GLY A 341 -19.40 -2.54 5.11
N TYR A 342 -19.47 -1.58 4.18
CA TYR A 342 -20.51 -1.53 3.15
C TYR A 342 -20.61 -2.82 2.31
N THR A 343 -19.48 -3.41 1.94
CA THR A 343 -19.46 -4.56 1.01
C THR A 343 -19.68 -5.93 1.68
N VAL A 344 -19.95 -5.95 2.98
CA VAL A 344 -20.18 -7.20 3.75
C VAL A 344 -21.55 -7.21 4.42
N THR A 345 -22.47 -6.39 3.93
CA THR A 345 -23.89 -6.37 4.32
C THR A 345 -24.78 -7.11 3.34
#